data_AF-A0A0C5DAS3-F1
#
_entry.id   AF-A0A0C5DAS3-F1
#
_cell.length_a   1.000
_cell.length_b   1.000
_cell.length_c   1.000
_cell.angle_alpha   90.00
_cell.angle_beta   90.00
_cell.angle_gamma   90.00
#
_symmetry.space_group_name_H-M   'P 1'
#
loop_
_entity.id
_entity.type
_entity.pdbx_description
1 polymer ?
#
loop_
_entity_poly.entity_id
_entity_poly.type
_entity_poly.pdbx_seq_one_letter_code
_entity_poly.pdbx_strand_id
1 'polypeptide(L)'
;IWDLIKDKLILPFLDIELHVYDLGMENRDKTDDQVTIDCANAIKKYNVGIKCATITPDEKRVEEFNLKKMWKSPNGTIRNILGGTVFREAIICKNIPRLVTGWDKPIIIGRHAHADQYKATDFVVPGAGKLELVFTPPSGEPIRHVVNEYKGAGVALGMFNTDESIVDFAHSSFKYALDRKYPLYLSTKNTILKKYDGRFKDIFQEIYDKEYKNQFDSAGIWYEHR
;
A
#
# COMPACT_ATOMS: atom_id res chain seq x y z
N ILE A 1 -21.48 7.05 -13.47
CA ILE A 1 -21.82 6.67 -12.07
C ILE A 1 -21.36 7.75 -11.09
N TRP A 2 -20.07 8.14 -11.10
CA TRP A 2 -19.53 9.15 -10.19
C TRP A 2 -20.35 10.46 -10.17
N ASP A 3 -20.67 11.02 -11.34
CA ASP A 3 -21.47 12.25 -11.43
C ASP A 3 -22.88 12.07 -10.86
N LEU A 4 -23.52 10.93 -11.14
CA LEU A 4 -24.85 10.62 -10.58
C LEU A 4 -24.83 10.56 -9.05
N ILE A 5 -23.78 9.99 -8.43
CA ILE A 5 -23.64 9.96 -6.97
C ILE A 5 -23.49 11.39 -6.44
N LYS A 6 -22.57 12.17 -7.02
CA LYS A 6 -22.32 13.55 -6.61
C LYS A 6 -23.58 14.41 -6.70
N ASP A 7 -24.24 14.39 -7.85
CA ASP A 7 -25.34 15.32 -8.17
C ASP A 7 -26.67 14.92 -7.52
N LYS A 8 -26.92 13.61 -7.33
CA LYS A 8 -28.21 13.14 -6.78
C LYS A 8 -28.17 12.78 -5.30
N LEU A 9 -27.00 12.39 -4.77
CA LEU A 9 -26.90 11.82 -3.42
C LEU A 9 -26.08 12.67 -2.46
N ILE A 10 -25.23 13.58 -2.95
CA ILE A 10 -24.35 14.40 -2.11
C ILE A 10 -24.76 15.89 -2.13
N LEU A 11 -24.59 16.57 -3.27
CA LEU A 11 -24.76 18.03 -3.37
C LEU A 11 -26.17 18.55 -3.06
N PRO A 12 -27.28 17.80 -3.27
CA PRO A 12 -28.59 18.27 -2.83
C PRO A 12 -28.77 18.35 -1.31
N PHE A 13 -27.90 17.68 -0.55
CA PHE A 13 -28.05 17.51 0.91
C PHE A 13 -26.85 18.04 1.70
N LEU A 14 -25.75 18.39 1.03
CA LEU A 14 -24.51 18.83 1.66
C LEU A 14 -23.89 19.97 0.85
N ASP A 15 -23.84 21.15 1.47
CA ASP A 15 -23.05 22.29 0.96
C ASP A 15 -21.59 22.08 1.37
N ILE A 16 -20.74 21.77 0.37
CA ILE A 16 -19.33 21.45 0.57
C ILE A 16 -18.48 21.93 -0.59
N GLU A 17 -17.32 22.50 -0.27
CA GLU A 17 -16.31 22.85 -1.28
C GLU A 17 -15.60 21.58 -1.78
N LEU A 18 -15.62 21.38 -3.10
CA LEU A 18 -14.94 20.26 -3.75
C LEU A 18 -13.77 20.75 -4.60
N HIS A 19 -12.54 20.41 -4.19
CA HIS A 19 -11.36 20.57 -5.03
C HIS A 19 -11.27 19.38 -6.00
N VAL A 20 -11.69 19.59 -7.26
CA VAL A 20 -11.80 18.53 -8.26
C VAL A 20 -10.51 18.41 -9.10
N TYR A 21 -9.98 17.19 -9.17
CA TYR A 21 -8.84 16.83 -10.01
C TYR A 21 -9.26 15.71 -10.96
N ASP A 22 -9.20 15.96 -12.27
CA ASP A 22 -9.54 14.94 -13.27
C ASP A 22 -8.37 13.97 -13.47
N LEU A 23 -8.51 12.77 -12.91
CA LEU A 23 -7.55 11.67 -13.07
C LEU A 23 -7.92 10.72 -14.23
N GLY A 24 -8.82 11.15 -15.12
CA GLY A 24 -9.13 10.48 -16.37
C GLY A 24 -7.88 10.29 -17.24
N MET A 25 -7.86 9.20 -18.03
CA MET A 25 -6.65 8.81 -18.78
C MET A 25 -6.13 9.92 -19.69
N GLU A 26 -7.03 10.57 -20.43
CA GLU A 26 -6.68 11.65 -21.37
C GLU A 26 -6.12 12.88 -20.65
N ASN A 27 -6.68 13.26 -19.49
CA ASN A 27 -6.17 14.41 -18.75
C ASN A 27 -4.83 14.11 -18.07
N ARG A 28 -4.63 12.87 -17.59
CA ARG A 28 -3.32 12.43 -17.10
C ARG A 28 -2.29 12.47 -18.22
N ASP A 29 -2.60 11.97 -19.41
CA ASP A 29 -1.68 12.03 -20.55
C ASP A 29 -1.38 13.48 -20.97
N LYS A 30 -2.41 14.33 -21.04
CA LYS A 30 -2.28 15.76 -21.37
C LYS A 30 -1.36 16.50 -20.39
N THR A 31 -1.45 16.22 -19.10
CA THR A 31 -0.69 16.88 -18.02
C THR A 31 0.62 16.18 -17.67
N ASP A 32 1.04 15.20 -18.46
CA ASP A 32 2.22 14.37 -18.17
C ASP A 32 2.17 13.73 -16.77
N ASP A 33 0.96 13.33 -16.35
CA ASP A 33 0.57 12.77 -15.05
C ASP A 33 0.76 13.72 -13.85
N GLN A 34 1.05 15.01 -14.09
CA GLN A 34 1.20 16.02 -13.04
C GLN A 34 -0.09 16.20 -12.21
N VAL A 35 -1.27 16.08 -12.84
CA VAL A 35 -2.57 16.16 -12.14
C VAL A 35 -2.70 15.13 -11.01
N THR A 36 -2.06 13.95 -11.15
CA THR A 36 -2.04 12.91 -10.12
C THR A 36 -1.22 13.34 -8.90
N ILE A 37 -0.09 14.02 -9.13
CA ILE A 37 0.78 14.55 -8.07
C ILE A 37 0.10 15.71 -7.35
N ASP A 38 -0.51 16.63 -8.12
CA ASP A 38 -1.22 17.78 -7.58
C ASP A 38 -2.41 17.34 -6.72
N CYS A 39 -3.16 16.33 -7.16
CA CYS A 39 -4.23 15.72 -6.39
C CYS A 39 -3.72 15.15 -5.06
N ALA A 40 -2.59 14.43 -5.05
CA ALA A 40 -2.02 13.89 -3.82
C ALA A 40 -1.58 15.00 -2.85
N ASN A 41 -0.99 16.08 -3.35
CA ASN A 41 -0.61 17.23 -2.53
C ASN A 41 -1.83 18.00 -1.99
N ALA A 42 -2.92 18.07 -2.77
CA ALA A 42 -4.18 18.62 -2.30
C ALA A 42 -4.75 17.79 -1.15
N ILE A 43 -4.69 16.45 -1.22
CA ILE A 43 -5.10 15.59 -0.12
C ILE A 43 -4.25 15.85 1.13
N LYS A 44 -2.94 16.09 1.01
CA LYS A 44 -2.11 16.50 2.15
C LYS A 44 -2.56 17.82 2.78
N LYS A 45 -2.95 18.78 1.94
CA LYS A 45 -3.41 20.11 2.38
C LYS A 45 -4.78 20.05 3.05
N TYR A 46 -5.71 19.26 2.51
CA TYR A 46 -7.11 19.24 2.90
C TYR A 46 -7.54 17.99 3.70
N ASN A 47 -6.60 17.08 3.96
CA ASN A 47 -6.72 15.82 4.72
C ASN A 47 -7.61 14.72 4.11
N VAL A 48 -8.65 15.07 3.36
CA VAL A 48 -9.65 14.12 2.85
C VAL A 48 -9.65 14.11 1.33
N GLY A 49 -9.59 12.90 0.74
CA GLY A 49 -9.73 12.68 -0.69
C GLY A 49 -10.71 11.55 -0.98
N ILE A 50 -11.58 11.76 -1.97
CA ILE A 50 -12.49 10.73 -2.48
C ILE A 50 -12.16 10.51 -3.95
N LYS A 51 -11.87 9.28 -4.33
CA LYS A 51 -11.28 8.96 -5.64
C LYS A 51 -12.13 7.97 -6.42
N CYS A 52 -12.41 8.30 -7.68
CA CYS A 52 -12.98 7.36 -8.64
C CYS A 52 -11.94 6.32 -9.12
N ALA A 53 -12.42 5.17 -9.59
CA ALA A 53 -11.54 4.17 -10.21
C ALA A 53 -10.87 4.75 -11.47
N THR A 54 -9.60 4.41 -11.67
CA THR A 54 -8.78 4.95 -12.76
C THR A 54 -8.07 3.82 -13.49
N ILE A 55 -7.93 3.94 -14.80
CA ILE A 55 -7.18 2.98 -15.63
C ILE A 55 -5.68 3.13 -15.32
N THR A 56 -5.00 2.01 -15.11
CA THR A 56 -3.53 1.93 -15.19
C THR A 56 -3.21 1.34 -16.56
N PRO A 57 -2.52 2.06 -17.46
CA PRO A 57 -2.38 1.63 -18.84
C PRO A 57 -1.39 0.46 -18.96
N ASP A 58 -1.75 -0.52 -19.76
CA ASP A 58 -0.86 -1.55 -20.33
C ASP A 58 -0.58 -1.20 -21.81
N GLU A 59 0.10 -2.07 -22.54
CA GLU A 59 0.44 -1.87 -23.96
C GLU A 59 -0.82 -1.61 -24.80
N LYS A 60 -1.92 -2.32 -24.54
CA LYS A 60 -3.18 -2.15 -25.26
C LYS A 60 -3.83 -0.81 -24.97
N ARG A 61 -3.78 -0.35 -23.72
CA ARG A 61 -4.31 0.98 -23.34
C ARG A 61 -3.47 2.12 -23.91
N VAL A 62 -2.16 1.91 -24.10
CA VAL A 62 -1.31 2.89 -24.80
C VAL A 62 -1.78 3.07 -26.24
N GLU A 63 -2.05 1.98 -26.96
CA GLU A 63 -2.59 2.03 -28.32
C GLU A 63 -4.01 2.59 -28.37
N GLU A 64 -4.91 2.11 -27.50
CA GLU A 64 -6.33 2.51 -27.48
C GLU A 64 -6.52 4.02 -27.24
N PHE A 65 -5.71 4.61 -26.34
CA PHE A 65 -5.81 6.02 -25.98
C PHE A 65 -4.74 6.90 -26.64
N ASN A 66 -3.90 6.33 -27.51
CA ASN A 66 -2.76 7.00 -28.15
C ASN A 66 -1.87 7.77 -27.13
N LEU A 67 -1.47 7.08 -26.06
CA LEU A 67 -0.76 7.70 -24.94
C LEU A 67 0.69 8.03 -25.30
N LYS A 68 1.20 9.15 -24.76
CA LYS A 68 2.63 9.53 -24.88
C LYS A 68 3.56 8.45 -24.34
N LYS A 69 3.13 7.77 -23.26
CA LYS A 69 3.82 6.63 -22.65
C LYS A 69 2.90 5.83 -21.73
N MET A 70 3.38 4.68 -21.28
CA MET A 70 2.73 3.86 -20.27
C MET A 70 2.86 4.53 -18.89
N TRP A 71 1.89 5.37 -18.52
CA TRP A 71 1.85 6.07 -17.24
C TRP A 71 1.77 5.11 -16.05
N LYS A 72 2.37 5.49 -14.92
CA LYS A 72 2.25 4.74 -13.66
C LYS A 72 0.81 4.76 -13.15
N SER A 73 0.50 3.84 -12.24
CA SER A 73 -0.82 3.79 -11.59
C SER A 73 -1.05 5.03 -10.72
N PRO A 74 -2.16 5.78 -10.90
CA PRO A 74 -2.50 6.90 -10.02
C PRO A 74 -2.58 6.50 -8.55
N ASN A 75 -3.07 5.29 -8.29
CA ASN A 75 -3.18 4.77 -6.92
C ASN A 75 -1.78 4.59 -6.30
N GLY A 76 -0.80 4.13 -7.08
CA GLY A 76 0.58 3.97 -6.62
C GLY A 76 1.22 5.33 -6.33
N THR A 77 1.07 6.30 -7.23
CA THR A 77 1.58 7.67 -7.05
C THR A 77 1.00 8.33 -5.81
N ILE A 78 -0.34 8.33 -5.65
CA ILE A 78 -1.00 8.94 -4.49
C ILE A 78 -0.54 8.27 -3.19
N ARG A 79 -0.50 6.93 -3.12
CA ARG A 79 -0.02 6.20 -1.92
C ARG A 79 1.43 6.50 -1.61
N ASN A 80 2.28 6.62 -2.62
CA ASN A 80 3.70 6.93 -2.42
C ASN A 80 3.90 8.33 -1.85
N ILE A 81 3.04 9.29 -2.21
CA ILE A 81 3.09 10.67 -1.72
C ILE A 81 2.50 10.75 -0.32
N LEU A 82 1.34 10.12 -0.08
CA LEU A 82 0.63 10.19 1.19
C LEU A 82 1.19 9.27 2.29
N GLY A 83 1.75 8.12 1.91
CA GLY A 83 2.06 7.05 2.84
C GLY A 83 0.81 6.35 3.39
N GLY A 84 1.02 5.53 4.43
CA GLY A 84 -0.05 4.96 5.25
C GLY A 84 -0.55 3.57 4.85
N THR A 85 -1.75 3.26 5.35
CA THR A 85 -2.35 1.91 5.34
C THR A 85 -3.69 1.92 4.62
N VAL A 86 -3.87 0.98 3.69
CA VAL A 86 -5.13 0.84 2.96
C VAL A 86 -5.98 -0.23 3.64
N PHE A 87 -7.02 0.18 4.34
CA PHE A 87 -8.01 -0.74 4.90
C PHE A 87 -9.07 -1.09 3.85
N ARG A 88 -9.37 -2.39 3.73
CA ARG A 88 -10.43 -2.92 2.86
C ARG A 88 -11.36 -3.78 3.68
N GLU A 89 -12.65 -3.50 3.59
CA GLU A 89 -13.72 -4.19 4.31
C GLU A 89 -14.86 -4.50 3.34
N ALA A 90 -15.51 -5.65 3.51
CA ALA A 90 -16.66 -6.03 2.71
C ALA A 90 -17.94 -5.33 3.20
N ILE A 91 -18.77 -4.85 2.27
CA ILE A 91 -20.13 -4.41 2.56
C ILE A 91 -21.02 -5.66 2.60
N ILE A 92 -21.55 -6.00 3.78
CA ILE A 92 -22.33 -7.22 3.98
C ILE A 92 -23.81 -6.98 3.69
N CYS A 93 -24.36 -7.68 2.69
CA CYS A 93 -25.78 -7.71 2.37
C CYS A 93 -26.41 -8.99 2.93
N LYS A 94 -27.46 -8.86 3.76
CA LYS A 94 -28.12 -10.00 4.44
C LYS A 94 -28.67 -11.06 3.47
N ASN A 95 -29.05 -10.64 2.26
CA ASN A 95 -29.67 -11.48 1.23
C ASN A 95 -28.67 -12.03 0.19
N ILE A 96 -27.37 -11.80 0.35
CA ILE A 96 -26.35 -12.32 -0.56
C ILE A 96 -25.58 -13.44 0.14
N PRO A 97 -25.66 -14.70 -0.35
CA PRO A 97 -24.92 -15.81 0.24
C PRO A 97 -23.41 -15.62 0.05
N ARG A 98 -22.63 -16.06 1.04
CA ARG A 98 -21.16 -15.96 1.04
C ARG A 98 -20.54 -17.29 0.60
N LEU A 99 -19.39 -17.20 -0.08
CA LEU A 99 -18.63 -18.38 -0.51
C LEU A 99 -18.12 -19.19 0.70
N VAL A 100 -17.59 -18.50 1.71
CA VAL A 100 -17.21 -19.11 2.98
C VAL A 100 -18.37 -18.88 3.95
N THR A 101 -19.17 -19.91 4.17
CA THR A 101 -20.45 -19.81 4.88
C THR A 101 -20.31 -19.46 6.36
N GLY A 102 -19.18 -19.78 6.99
CA GLY A 102 -18.91 -19.43 8.40
C GLY A 102 -18.48 -17.98 8.66
N TRP A 103 -18.32 -17.15 7.62
CA TRP A 103 -17.91 -15.75 7.80
C TRP A 103 -19.09 -14.83 8.05
N ASP A 104 -19.57 -14.77 9.28
CA ASP A 104 -20.72 -13.92 9.64
C ASP A 104 -20.37 -12.46 9.95
N LYS A 105 -19.08 -12.17 10.09
CA LYS A 105 -18.54 -10.81 10.28
C LYS A 105 -17.57 -10.49 9.13
N PRO A 106 -17.43 -9.22 8.73
CA PRO A 106 -16.46 -8.83 7.72
C PRO A 106 -15.02 -9.07 8.23
N ILE A 107 -14.13 -9.39 7.30
CA ILE A 107 -12.68 -9.36 7.54
C ILE A 107 -12.15 -8.05 6.97
N ILE A 108 -11.36 -7.36 7.77
CA ILE A 108 -10.74 -6.08 7.41
C ILE A 108 -9.27 -6.34 7.11
N ILE A 109 -8.84 -6.02 5.88
CA ILE A 109 -7.44 -6.15 5.49
C ILE A 109 -6.78 -4.78 5.53
N GLY A 110 -5.88 -4.56 6.50
CA GLY A 110 -4.96 -3.43 6.53
C GLY A 110 -3.73 -3.75 5.68
N ARG A 111 -3.64 -3.14 4.49
CA ARG A 111 -2.50 -3.33 3.59
C ARG A 111 -1.47 -2.22 3.78
N HIS A 112 -0.22 -2.59 4.09
CA HIS A 112 0.92 -1.66 4.03
C HIS A 112 1.13 -1.19 2.59
N ALA A 113 1.07 0.11 2.36
CA ALA A 113 1.08 0.70 1.02
C ALA A 113 2.41 1.37 0.67
N HIS A 114 3.53 0.78 1.13
CA HIS A 114 4.86 1.34 0.96
C HIS A 114 5.90 0.29 0.55
N ALA A 115 6.74 0.65 -0.42
CA ALA A 115 7.93 -0.08 -0.85
C ALA A 115 7.69 -1.56 -1.21
N ASP A 116 8.51 -2.49 -0.70
CA ASP A 116 8.50 -3.91 -1.07
C ASP A 116 8.48 -4.10 -2.60
N GLN A 117 7.67 -5.02 -3.13
CA GLN A 117 7.57 -5.23 -4.58
C GLN A 117 7.10 -3.98 -5.34
N TYR A 118 6.39 -3.05 -4.69
CA TYR A 118 5.84 -1.86 -5.34
C TYR A 118 6.90 -0.75 -5.59
N LYS A 119 8.09 -0.87 -5.00
CA LYS A 119 9.26 -0.02 -5.30
C LYS A 119 10.53 -0.87 -5.50
N ALA A 120 10.37 -2.12 -5.93
CA ALA A 120 11.49 -2.98 -6.23
C ALA A 120 12.21 -2.50 -7.50
N THR A 121 13.48 -2.91 -7.64
CA THR A 121 14.21 -2.87 -8.90
C THR A 121 14.49 -4.30 -9.33
N ASP A 122 14.12 -4.63 -10.56
CA ASP A 122 14.28 -5.96 -11.14
C ASP A 122 14.92 -5.88 -12.53
N PHE A 123 15.58 -6.96 -12.94
CA PHE A 123 16.18 -7.08 -14.27
C PHE A 123 16.42 -8.54 -14.65
N VAL A 124 16.59 -8.75 -15.96
CA VAL A 124 17.02 -10.04 -16.51
C VAL A 124 18.55 -10.11 -16.46
N VAL A 125 19.07 -11.15 -15.81
CA VAL A 125 20.50 -11.46 -15.80
C VAL A 125 20.85 -12.12 -17.14
N PRO A 126 21.76 -11.55 -17.95
CA PRO A 126 21.97 -12.00 -19.33
C PRO A 126 22.80 -13.30 -19.45
N GLY A 127 23.51 -13.71 -18.40
CA GLY A 127 24.43 -14.85 -18.44
C GLY A 127 25.09 -15.13 -17.09
N ALA A 128 26.17 -15.93 -17.11
CA ALA A 128 26.91 -16.26 -15.89
C ALA A 128 27.53 -15.01 -15.25
N GLY A 129 27.55 -14.94 -13.91
CA GLY A 129 28.07 -13.79 -13.18
C GLY A 129 27.68 -13.77 -11.71
N LYS A 130 28.25 -12.83 -10.94
CA LYS A 130 27.99 -12.67 -9.51
C LYS A 130 26.96 -11.57 -9.28
N LEU A 131 25.93 -11.86 -8.49
CA LEU A 131 24.97 -10.85 -8.01
C LEU A 131 25.24 -10.55 -6.53
N GLU A 132 25.38 -9.27 -6.21
CA GLU A 132 25.61 -8.79 -4.85
C GLU A 132 24.58 -7.71 -4.47
N LEU A 133 24.20 -7.67 -3.20
CA LEU A 133 23.55 -6.53 -2.56
C LEU A 133 24.62 -5.74 -1.80
N VAL A 134 24.71 -4.44 -2.09
CA VAL A 134 25.70 -3.54 -1.50
C VAL A 134 24.99 -2.34 -0.88
N PHE A 135 25.19 -2.13 0.41
CA PHE A 135 24.78 -0.91 1.11
C PHE A 135 26.02 -0.08 1.45
N THR A 136 26.06 1.17 1.00
CA THR A 136 27.19 2.08 1.23
C THR A 136 26.76 3.17 2.21
N PRO A 137 27.25 3.15 3.46
CA PRO A 137 26.92 4.18 4.43
C PRO A 137 27.65 5.51 4.08
N PRO A 138 27.15 6.67 4.54
CA PRO A 138 27.85 7.95 4.37
C PRO A 138 29.25 7.97 5.01
N SER A 139 29.45 7.14 6.04
CA SER A 139 30.73 6.95 6.74
C SER A 139 30.86 5.50 7.20
N GLY A 140 32.07 4.94 7.11
CA GLY A 140 32.36 3.54 7.47
C GLY A 140 32.38 2.60 6.26
N GLU A 141 32.50 1.30 6.53
CA GLU A 141 32.67 0.28 5.50
C GLU A 141 31.33 -0.13 4.84
N PRO A 142 31.31 -0.34 3.50
CA PRO A 142 30.14 -0.89 2.83
C PRO A 142 29.77 -2.30 3.31
N ILE A 143 28.48 -2.56 3.45
CA ILE A 143 27.94 -3.90 3.72
C ILE A 143 27.74 -4.59 2.38
N ARG A 144 28.30 -5.78 2.21
CA ARG A 144 28.18 -6.59 0.99
C ARG A 144 27.65 -7.98 1.29
N HIS A 145 26.66 -8.41 0.51
CA HIS A 145 26.13 -9.77 0.55
C HIS A 145 26.04 -10.34 -0.85
N VAL A 146 26.62 -11.53 -1.04
CA VAL A 146 26.42 -12.29 -2.28
C VAL A 146 25.03 -12.88 -2.26
N VAL A 147 24.22 -12.56 -3.27
CA VAL A 147 22.87 -13.10 -3.43
C VAL A 147 22.94 -14.45 -4.13
N ASN A 148 23.66 -14.51 -5.25
CA ASN A 148 23.81 -15.71 -6.06
C ASN A 148 25.02 -15.62 -7.00
N GLU A 149 25.56 -16.77 -7.37
CA GLU A 149 26.49 -16.93 -8.49
C GLU A 149 25.76 -17.61 -9.65
N TYR A 150 25.40 -16.83 -10.66
CA TYR A 150 24.71 -17.30 -11.84
C TYR A 150 25.67 -18.10 -12.73
N LYS A 151 25.20 -19.27 -13.18
CA LYS A 151 25.90 -20.11 -14.18
C LYS A 151 25.38 -19.89 -15.61
N GLY A 152 24.35 -19.06 -15.77
CA GLY A 152 23.65 -18.77 -17.02
C GLY A 152 22.62 -17.66 -16.81
N ALA A 153 21.79 -17.40 -17.81
CA ALA A 153 20.77 -16.35 -17.73
C ALA A 153 19.76 -16.60 -16.60
N GLY A 154 19.13 -15.54 -16.09
CA GLY A 154 18.16 -15.61 -15.01
C GLY A 154 17.47 -14.28 -14.75
N VAL A 155 16.94 -14.10 -13.56
CA VAL A 155 16.29 -12.84 -13.12
C VAL A 155 16.75 -12.49 -11.71
N ALA A 156 16.69 -11.21 -11.38
CA ALA A 156 17.05 -10.69 -10.07
C ALA A 156 16.08 -9.56 -9.67
N LEU A 157 15.85 -9.42 -8.37
CA LEU A 157 15.06 -8.34 -7.79
C LEU A 157 15.68 -7.91 -6.46
N GLY A 158 15.70 -6.60 -6.22
CA GLY A 158 15.97 -5.99 -4.92
C GLY A 158 14.77 -5.17 -4.45
N MET A 159 14.42 -5.29 -3.18
CA MET A 159 13.36 -4.50 -2.54
C MET A 159 13.80 -4.03 -1.15
N PHE A 160 13.06 -3.06 -0.60
CA PHE A 160 13.36 -2.46 0.70
C PHE A 160 12.08 -2.03 1.41
N ASN A 161 12.20 -1.74 2.71
CA ASN A 161 11.24 -0.95 3.46
C ASN A 161 11.99 -0.08 4.50
N THR A 162 11.27 0.75 5.23
CA THR A 162 11.86 1.63 6.26
C THR A 162 11.16 1.45 7.60
N ASP A 163 11.91 1.54 8.69
CA ASP A 163 11.36 1.42 10.04
C ASP A 163 10.24 2.44 10.29
N GLU A 164 10.42 3.70 9.87
CA GLU A 164 9.40 4.77 9.96
C GLU A 164 8.06 4.32 9.35
N SER A 165 8.10 3.77 8.14
CA SER A 165 6.89 3.32 7.44
C SER A 165 6.24 2.10 8.10
N ILE A 166 7.05 1.21 8.70
CA ILE A 166 6.55 0.03 9.43
C ILE A 166 5.90 0.46 10.76
N VAL A 167 6.49 1.44 11.45
CA VAL A 167 5.94 2.03 12.68
C VAL A 167 4.59 2.68 12.41
N ASP A 168 4.47 3.49 11.34
CA ASP A 168 3.20 4.10 10.93
C ASP A 168 2.15 3.04 10.57
N PHE A 169 2.56 1.96 9.89
CA PHE A 169 1.70 0.83 9.58
C PHE A 169 1.20 0.12 10.85
N ALA A 170 2.07 -0.07 11.84
CA ALA A 170 1.70 -0.67 13.13
C ALA A 170 0.69 0.20 13.87
N HIS A 171 0.98 1.49 14.05
CA HIS A 171 0.08 2.42 14.75
C HIS A 171 -1.28 2.52 14.09
N SER A 172 -1.33 2.66 12.76
CA SER A 172 -2.60 2.72 12.03
C SER A 172 -3.40 1.42 12.19
N SER A 173 -2.75 0.26 12.15
CA SER A 173 -3.39 -1.04 12.34
C SER A 173 -3.94 -1.23 13.75
N PHE A 174 -3.17 -0.89 14.79
CA PHE A 174 -3.62 -0.99 16.19
C PHE A 174 -4.77 -0.02 16.50
N LYS A 175 -4.68 1.23 16.06
CA LYS A 175 -5.73 2.23 16.24
C LYS A 175 -7.02 1.80 15.55
N TYR A 176 -6.94 1.31 14.32
CA TYR A 176 -8.11 0.84 13.58
C TYR A 176 -8.73 -0.40 14.22
N ALA A 177 -7.92 -1.35 14.69
CA ALA A 177 -8.41 -2.53 15.40
C ALA A 177 -9.15 -2.17 16.71
N LEU A 178 -8.64 -1.20 17.48
CA LEU A 178 -9.30 -0.68 18.68
C LEU A 178 -10.63 0.01 18.37
N ASP A 179 -10.65 0.90 17.37
CA ASP A 179 -11.86 1.60 16.95
C ASP A 179 -12.97 0.62 16.52
N ARG A 180 -12.58 -0.40 15.72
CA ARG A 180 -13.50 -1.44 15.26
C ARG A 180 -13.83 -2.47 16.33
N LYS A 181 -13.03 -2.56 17.41
CA LYS A 181 -13.06 -3.63 18.42
C LYS A 181 -12.88 -5.02 17.81
N TYR A 182 -11.89 -5.17 16.93
CA TYR A 182 -11.51 -6.46 16.32
C TYR A 182 -10.13 -6.89 16.83
N PRO A 183 -9.88 -8.21 17.00
CA PRO A 183 -8.51 -8.69 17.16
C PRO A 183 -7.68 -8.39 15.92
N LEU A 184 -6.38 -8.16 16.10
CA LEU A 184 -5.44 -7.85 15.04
C LEU A 184 -4.47 -9.01 14.80
N TYR A 185 -4.28 -9.35 13.53
CA TYR A 185 -3.28 -10.32 13.10
C TYR A 185 -2.31 -9.66 12.13
N LEU A 186 -1.01 -9.76 12.41
CA LEU A 186 0.05 -9.47 11.43
C LEU A 186 0.58 -10.78 10.89
N SER A 187 0.61 -10.94 9.56
CA SER A 187 1.19 -12.12 8.93
C SER A 187 2.50 -11.80 8.22
N THR A 188 3.55 -12.60 8.47
CA THR A 188 4.83 -12.50 7.73
C THR A 188 5.43 -13.88 7.43
N LYS A 189 6.57 -13.94 6.75
CA LYS A 189 7.37 -15.16 6.56
C LYS A 189 8.76 -15.03 7.21
N ASN A 190 8.81 -14.51 8.46
CA ASN A 190 10.05 -14.31 9.22
C ASN A 190 10.88 -15.58 9.48
N THR A 191 10.30 -16.79 9.37
CA THR A 191 11.07 -18.04 9.44
C THR A 191 12.07 -18.17 8.28
N ILE A 192 11.74 -17.59 7.12
CA ILE A 192 12.56 -17.54 5.91
C ILE A 192 13.27 -16.19 5.79
N LEU A 193 12.51 -15.09 5.80
CA LEU A 193 13.03 -13.72 5.72
C LEU A 193 13.39 -13.20 7.11
N LYS A 194 14.36 -13.86 7.75
CA LYS A 194 14.69 -13.68 9.18
C LYS A 194 14.97 -12.23 9.57
N LYS A 195 15.65 -11.46 8.73
CA LYS A 195 15.97 -10.05 9.00
C LYS A 195 14.87 -9.10 8.51
N TYR A 196 14.38 -9.30 7.28
CA TYR A 196 13.41 -8.40 6.66
C TYR A 196 12.04 -8.48 7.36
N ASP A 197 11.40 -9.65 7.34
CA ASP A 197 10.11 -9.87 7.98
C ASP A 197 10.22 -9.96 9.51
N GLY A 198 11.40 -10.32 10.02
CA GLY A 198 11.71 -10.21 11.45
C GLY A 198 11.57 -8.78 11.95
N ARG A 199 12.03 -7.79 11.16
CA ARG A 199 11.92 -6.38 11.54
C ARG A 199 10.47 -5.91 11.67
N PHE A 200 9.57 -6.35 10.78
CA PHE A 200 8.13 -6.09 10.90
C PHE A 200 7.55 -6.67 12.19
N LYS A 201 7.84 -7.96 12.45
CA LYS A 201 7.39 -8.63 13.67
C LYS A 201 7.85 -7.88 14.92
N ASP A 202 9.14 -7.57 14.99
CA ASP A 202 9.76 -6.96 16.16
C ASP A 202 9.19 -5.56 16.43
N ILE A 203 9.06 -4.72 15.40
CA ILE A 203 8.47 -3.37 15.52
C ILE A 203 7.02 -3.44 16.00
N PHE A 204 6.19 -4.31 15.40
CA PHE A 204 4.79 -4.44 15.81
C PHE A 204 4.67 -4.94 17.26
N GLN A 205 5.50 -5.91 17.65
CA GLN A 205 5.49 -6.44 19.02
C GLN A 205 5.93 -5.38 20.04
N GLU A 206 7.00 -4.65 19.76
CA GLU A 206 7.50 -3.57 20.63
C GLU A 206 6.43 -2.49 20.85
N ILE A 207 5.80 -2.02 19.76
CA ILE A 207 4.72 -1.03 19.82
C ILE A 207 3.51 -1.57 20.58
N TYR A 208 3.11 -2.81 20.32
CA TYR A 208 1.98 -3.43 21.01
C TYR A 208 2.21 -3.45 22.53
N ASP A 209 3.33 -4.02 22.96
CA ASP A 209 3.64 -4.20 24.38
C ASP A 209 3.79 -2.87 25.11
N LYS A 210 4.39 -1.87 24.45
CA LYS A 210 4.65 -0.55 25.04
C LYS A 210 3.40 0.34 25.12
N GLU A 211 2.54 0.31 24.10
CA GLU A 211 1.52 1.35 23.91
C GLU A 211 0.08 0.83 23.84
N TYR A 212 -0.15 -0.38 23.31
CA TYR A 212 -1.50 -0.82 22.94
C TYR A 212 -2.03 -1.98 23.78
N LYS A 213 -1.17 -2.77 24.42
CA LYS A 213 -1.56 -3.98 25.14
C LYS A 213 -2.66 -3.73 26.18
N ASN A 214 -2.49 -2.72 27.04
CA ASN A 214 -3.50 -2.40 28.07
C ASN A 214 -4.85 -1.98 27.46
N GLN A 215 -4.84 -1.29 26.32
CA GLN A 215 -6.05 -0.85 25.63
C GLN A 215 -6.77 -2.04 24.98
N PHE A 216 -6.00 -2.95 24.37
CA PHE A 216 -6.50 -4.19 23.79
C PHE A 216 -7.11 -5.11 24.85
N ASP A 217 -6.40 -5.33 25.95
CA ASP A 217 -6.86 -6.12 27.10
C ASP A 217 -8.18 -5.53 27.66
N SER A 218 -8.26 -4.20 27.81
CA SER A 218 -9.46 -3.51 28.28
C SER A 218 -10.65 -3.64 27.32
N ALA A 219 -10.38 -3.73 26.01
CA ALA A 219 -11.39 -3.94 24.99
C ALA A 219 -11.73 -5.42 24.75
N GLY A 220 -11.06 -6.36 25.42
CA GLY A 220 -11.25 -7.80 25.26
C GLY A 220 -10.80 -8.34 23.89
N ILE A 221 -9.85 -7.68 23.25
CA ILE A 221 -9.26 -8.07 21.96
C ILE A 221 -7.74 -8.30 22.12
N TRP A 222 -7.10 -8.90 21.12
CA TRP A 222 -5.68 -9.25 21.18
C TRP A 222 -4.97 -8.92 19.86
N TYR A 223 -3.64 -8.89 19.93
CA TYR A 223 -2.75 -8.88 18.78
C TYR A 223 -1.99 -10.20 18.70
N GLU A 224 -1.82 -10.74 17.49
CA GLU A 224 -0.99 -11.92 17.25
C GLU A 224 -0.20 -11.80 15.93
N HIS A 225 1.07 -12.22 15.96
CA HIS A 225 1.88 -12.44 14.76
C HIS A 225 1.76 -13.90 14.28
N ARG A 226 1.54 -14.11 12.98
CA ARG A 226 1.44 -15.44 12.35
C ARG A 226 2.29 -15.61 11.09
#